data_AF-A0AAW9NDG4-F1
#
_entry.id   AF-A0AAW9NDG4-F1
#
_cell.length_a   1.000
_cell.length_b   1.000
_cell.length_c   1.000
_cell.angle_alpha   90.00
_cell.angle_beta   90.00
_cell.angle_gamma   90.00
#
_symmetry.space_group_name_H-M   'P 1'
#
loop_
_entity.id
_entity.type
_entity.pdbx_description
1 polymer ?
#
loop_
_entity_poly.entity_id
_entity_poly.type
_entity_poly.pdbx_seq_one_letter_code
_entity_poly.pdbx_strand_id
1 'polypeptide(L)'
;MNNYLQAIILYAIKKFQGERSVYAIYHMLQGKKSSQTIQDAHLFGLTDIFGTIPRFTRQQLNQNIEHSLKHDLINLTDKPDAYEISLPGERMLDDYFKNNPFPEYLNGWKYHNITPVFWGRLNLLIQTISHIVHNERRFYPIQRNPKIQFFVKEFLHANRQDRALIAQHLYDELVSLLENQSDMKRDIFILKLTGINRIGLTFEQIAKRKNAEEEYVRYTFLDSLHQMLAEMETGGDYPLLSSLTNDWKRSGNPHLTQSTKTTLRYIQEGKNLGEIAEIRGLKVNTIEDHLVEIVLSEKDFPISDYVTIEDEREIAEAIKELGTKKLKAIKQMVDNKQISFFQIRLVLAKIGER
;
A
#
# COMPACT_ATOMS: atom_id res chain seq x y z
N MET A 1 13.61 0.39 -21.56
CA MET A 1 12.80 1.06 -20.54
C MET A 1 13.61 2.22 -20.01
N ASN A 2 13.01 3.39 -19.81
CA ASN A 2 13.76 4.62 -19.56
C ASN A 2 13.77 5.03 -18.09
N ASN A 3 12.83 4.51 -17.29
CA ASN A 3 12.85 4.70 -15.85
C ASN A 3 12.00 3.67 -15.08
N TYR A 4 12.13 3.69 -13.77
CA TYR A 4 11.48 2.80 -12.83
C TYR A 4 9.95 2.99 -12.79
N LEU A 5 9.46 4.21 -12.98
CA LEU A 5 8.02 4.48 -13.06
C LEU A 5 7.37 3.77 -14.26
N GLN A 6 8.06 3.75 -15.41
CA GLN A 6 7.60 2.97 -16.58
C GLN A 6 7.50 1.48 -16.24
N ALA A 7 8.46 0.94 -15.49
CA ALA A 7 8.46 -0.46 -15.06
C ALA A 7 7.24 -0.77 -14.20
N ILE A 8 6.94 0.08 -13.21
CA ILE A 8 5.77 -0.07 -12.33
C ILE A 8 4.46 0.02 -13.11
N ILE A 9 4.34 0.95 -14.07
CA ILE A 9 3.14 1.07 -14.91
C ILE A 9 2.98 -0.17 -15.79
N LEU A 10 4.05 -0.64 -16.42
CA LEU A 10 4.01 -1.82 -17.29
C LEU A 10 3.72 -3.11 -16.49
N TYR A 11 4.27 -3.21 -15.27
CA TYR A 11 3.88 -4.24 -14.30
C TYR A 11 2.38 -4.21 -13.99
N ALA A 12 1.82 -3.02 -13.75
CA ALA A 12 0.38 -2.88 -13.50
C ALA A 12 -0.47 -3.25 -14.72
N ILE A 13 -0.03 -2.92 -15.93
CA ILE A 13 -0.69 -3.36 -17.19
C ILE A 13 -0.63 -4.89 -17.33
N LYS A 14 0.54 -5.49 -17.08
CA LYS A 14 0.71 -6.96 -17.07
C LYS A 14 -0.26 -7.63 -16.11
N LYS A 15 -0.46 -7.06 -14.91
CA LYS A 15 -1.40 -7.59 -13.93
C LYS A 15 -2.86 -7.39 -14.32
N PHE A 16 -3.22 -6.25 -14.92
CA PHE A 16 -4.60 -5.96 -15.33
C PHE A 16 -5.07 -6.73 -16.57
N GLN A 17 -4.16 -7.16 -17.46
CA GLN A 17 -4.48 -8.01 -18.61
C GLN A 17 -5.67 -7.48 -19.43
N GLY A 18 -5.68 -6.18 -19.75
CA GLY A 18 -6.77 -5.57 -20.53
C GLY A 18 -8.14 -5.46 -19.81
N GLU A 19 -8.29 -5.95 -18.58
CA GLU A 19 -9.59 -5.94 -17.91
C GLU A 19 -9.99 -4.56 -17.37
N ARG A 20 -9.01 -3.73 -17.04
CA ARG A 20 -9.19 -2.38 -16.48
C ARG A 20 -8.55 -1.34 -17.39
N SER A 21 -9.14 -0.14 -17.39
CA SER A 21 -8.50 0.99 -18.06
C SER A 21 -7.26 1.42 -17.29
N VAL A 22 -6.32 2.06 -17.97
CA VAL A 22 -5.08 2.60 -17.35
C VAL A 22 -5.36 3.61 -16.23
N TYR A 23 -6.54 4.24 -16.21
CA TYR A 23 -6.94 5.11 -15.11
C TYR A 23 -7.14 4.37 -13.78
N ALA A 24 -7.35 3.05 -13.80
CA ALA A 24 -7.30 2.23 -12.60
C ALA A 24 -5.87 2.24 -12.00
N ILE A 25 -4.82 2.18 -12.84
CA ILE A 25 -3.42 2.32 -12.41
C ILE A 25 -3.18 3.69 -11.77
N TYR A 26 -3.71 4.76 -12.38
CA TYR A 26 -3.62 6.11 -11.82
C TYR A 26 -4.22 6.20 -10.40
N HIS A 27 -5.43 5.68 -10.22
CA HIS A 27 -6.09 5.67 -8.90
C HIS A 27 -5.39 4.74 -7.90
N MET A 28 -4.84 3.62 -8.38
CA MET A 28 -4.05 2.66 -7.59
C MET A 28 -2.81 3.32 -6.99
N LEU A 29 -1.97 3.92 -7.84
CA LEU A 29 -0.71 4.53 -7.43
C LEU A 29 -0.94 5.73 -6.49
N GLN A 30 -2.02 6.48 -6.67
CA GLN A 30 -2.42 7.54 -5.75
C GLN A 30 -2.92 7.04 -4.39
N GLY A 31 -3.38 5.79 -4.30
CA GLY A 31 -3.99 5.22 -3.10
C GLY A 31 -5.42 5.69 -2.88
N LYS A 32 -6.18 5.91 -3.97
CA LYS A 32 -7.57 6.33 -3.90
C LYS A 32 -8.42 5.22 -3.27
N LYS A 33 -8.99 5.47 -2.09
CA LYS A 33 -9.86 4.53 -1.38
C LYS A 33 -11.31 4.54 -1.88
N SER A 34 -11.52 4.33 -3.18
CA SER A 34 -12.86 3.99 -3.71
C SER A 34 -13.04 2.49 -3.77
N SER A 35 -14.27 1.99 -3.54
CA SER A 35 -14.60 0.56 -3.52
C SER A 35 -14.02 -0.21 -4.71
N GLN A 36 -14.10 0.37 -5.91
CA GLN A 36 -13.55 -0.21 -7.14
C GLN A 36 -12.02 -0.34 -7.11
N THR A 37 -11.32 0.71 -6.69
CA THR A 37 -9.84 0.72 -6.65
C THR A 37 -9.32 -0.25 -5.59
N ILE A 38 -10.00 -0.34 -4.45
CA ILE A 38 -9.67 -1.31 -3.40
C ILE A 38 -9.82 -2.72 -3.95
N GLN A 39 -11.00 -3.08 -4.49
CA GLN A 39 -11.22 -4.39 -5.10
C GLN A 39 -10.20 -4.70 -6.19
N ASP A 40 -9.93 -3.78 -7.09
CA ASP A 40 -8.96 -3.99 -8.17
C ASP A 40 -7.54 -4.22 -7.64
N ALA A 41 -7.18 -3.64 -6.49
CA ALA A 41 -5.87 -3.88 -5.88
C ALA A 41 -5.71 -5.33 -5.48
N HIS A 42 -6.74 -5.90 -4.83
CA HIS A 42 -6.72 -7.29 -4.38
C HIS A 42 -6.90 -8.26 -5.56
N LEU A 43 -7.93 -8.06 -6.40
CA LEU A 43 -8.26 -8.98 -7.50
C LEU A 43 -7.14 -9.15 -8.52
N PHE A 44 -6.28 -8.15 -8.70
CA PHE A 44 -5.19 -8.20 -9.66
C PHE A 44 -3.81 -8.34 -9.00
N GLY A 45 -3.72 -8.53 -7.67
CA GLY A 45 -2.45 -8.65 -6.97
C GLY A 45 -1.58 -7.40 -7.11
N LEU A 46 -2.20 -6.22 -6.91
CA LEU A 46 -1.61 -4.89 -7.01
C LEU A 46 -1.63 -4.14 -5.66
N THR A 47 -1.91 -4.84 -4.57
CA THR A 47 -1.83 -4.33 -3.20
C THR A 47 -0.45 -3.72 -2.91
N ASP A 48 0.61 -4.29 -3.46
CA ASP A 48 1.99 -3.83 -3.29
C ASP A 48 2.20 -2.38 -3.74
N ILE A 49 1.63 -1.99 -4.88
CA ILE A 49 1.84 -0.66 -5.47
C ILE A 49 0.79 0.38 -5.03
N PHE A 50 -0.21 -0.02 -4.23
CA PHE A 50 -1.29 0.85 -3.80
C PHE A 50 -0.76 2.06 -2.98
N GLY A 51 -1.08 3.28 -3.41
CA GLY A 51 -0.70 4.49 -2.68
C GLY A 51 0.80 4.81 -2.66
N THR A 52 1.60 4.17 -3.52
CA THR A 52 3.06 4.38 -3.56
C THR A 52 3.48 5.72 -4.17
N ILE A 53 2.61 6.37 -4.96
CA ILE A 53 2.85 7.67 -5.57
C ILE A 53 1.63 8.60 -5.39
N PRO A 54 1.41 9.18 -4.19
CA PRO A 54 0.23 10.00 -3.90
C PRO A 54 0.06 11.24 -4.79
N ARG A 55 1.16 11.76 -5.37
CA ARG A 55 1.18 12.92 -6.28
C ARG A 55 1.27 12.53 -7.75
N PHE A 56 0.98 11.28 -8.09
CA PHE A 56 0.96 10.83 -9.48
C PHE A 56 -0.11 11.60 -10.27
N THR A 57 0.19 11.96 -11.51
CA THR A 57 -0.68 12.79 -12.35
C THR A 57 -1.17 12.02 -13.57
N ARG A 58 -2.34 12.41 -14.10
CA ARG A 58 -2.85 11.85 -15.37
C ARG A 58 -1.90 12.12 -16.54
N GLN A 59 -1.25 13.28 -16.55
CA GLN A 59 -0.27 13.62 -17.58
C GLN A 59 0.90 12.64 -17.58
N GLN A 60 1.47 12.35 -16.40
CA GLN A 60 2.53 11.34 -16.27
C GLN A 60 2.06 9.97 -16.74
N LEU A 61 0.84 9.54 -16.38
CA LEU A 61 0.30 8.27 -16.87
C LEU A 61 0.24 8.27 -18.40
N ASN A 62 -0.43 9.25 -19.00
CA ASN A 62 -0.65 9.30 -20.44
C ASN A 62 0.67 9.31 -21.22
N GLN A 63 1.66 10.09 -20.78
CA GLN A 63 2.99 10.12 -21.38
C GLN A 63 3.68 8.74 -21.37
N ASN A 64 3.51 7.97 -20.29
CA ASN A 64 4.07 6.62 -20.20
C ASN A 64 3.31 5.60 -21.07
N ILE A 65 1.98 5.75 -21.22
CA ILE A 65 1.19 4.93 -22.14
C ILE A 65 1.55 5.23 -23.60
N GLU A 66 1.64 6.49 -23.99
CA GLU A 66 2.07 6.92 -25.33
C GLU A 66 3.47 6.39 -25.66
N HIS A 67 4.40 6.48 -24.71
CA HIS A 67 5.73 5.89 -24.86
C HIS A 67 5.65 4.38 -25.06
N SER A 68 4.85 3.68 -24.25
CA SER A 68 4.73 2.22 -24.33
C SER A 68 4.13 1.74 -25.66
N LEU A 69 3.15 2.47 -26.19
CA LEU A 69 2.58 2.22 -27.52
C LEU A 69 3.60 2.48 -28.63
N LYS A 70 4.33 3.59 -28.56
CA LYS A 70 5.34 3.95 -29.58
C LYS A 70 6.48 2.92 -29.70
N HIS A 71 6.74 2.18 -28.63
CA HIS A 71 7.80 1.18 -28.56
C HIS A 71 7.28 -0.26 -28.57
N ASP A 72 6.01 -0.48 -28.98
CA ASP A 72 5.38 -1.80 -29.09
C ASP A 72 5.44 -2.65 -27.81
N LEU A 73 5.42 -2.00 -26.64
CA LEU A 73 5.50 -2.66 -25.33
C LEU A 73 4.13 -3.12 -24.83
N ILE A 74 3.06 -2.54 -25.37
CA ILE A 74 1.68 -2.84 -25.03
C ILE A 74 0.81 -2.90 -26.29
N ASN A 75 -0.20 -3.75 -26.28
CA ASN A 75 -1.15 -3.97 -27.35
C ASN A 75 -2.51 -3.34 -27.01
N LEU A 76 -3.21 -2.86 -28.04
CA LEU A 76 -4.61 -2.43 -27.92
C LEU A 76 -5.51 -3.62 -27.60
N THR A 77 -6.57 -3.36 -26.85
CA THR A 77 -7.66 -4.32 -26.62
C THR A 77 -8.96 -3.79 -27.24
N ASP A 78 -10.02 -4.60 -27.24
CA ASP A 78 -11.36 -4.17 -27.68
C ASP A 78 -11.96 -3.06 -26.80
N LYS A 79 -11.37 -2.80 -25.63
CA LYS A 79 -11.84 -1.81 -24.67
C LYS A 79 -10.98 -0.54 -24.74
N PRO A 80 -11.62 0.65 -24.82
CA PRO A 80 -10.90 1.92 -24.76
C PRO A 80 -10.03 2.05 -23.50
N ASP A 81 -8.83 2.61 -23.68
CA ASP A 81 -7.86 2.86 -22.61
C ASP A 81 -7.42 1.62 -21.81
N ALA A 82 -7.69 0.41 -22.32
CA ALA A 82 -7.24 -0.84 -21.74
C ALA A 82 -6.25 -1.52 -22.68
N TYR A 83 -5.17 -2.04 -22.10
CA TYR A 83 -4.04 -2.57 -22.84
C TYR A 83 -3.59 -3.90 -22.24
N GLU A 84 -2.97 -4.72 -23.08
CA GLU A 84 -2.26 -5.93 -22.67
C GLU A 84 -0.76 -5.73 -22.90
N ILE A 85 0.08 -6.32 -22.05
CA ILE A 85 1.52 -6.27 -22.27
C ILE A 85 1.88 -7.12 -23.50
N SER A 86 2.78 -6.62 -24.35
CA SER A 86 3.29 -7.38 -25.49
C SER A 86 4.43 -8.31 -25.08
N LEU A 87 4.78 -9.30 -25.91
CA LEU A 87 5.98 -10.14 -25.67
C LEU A 87 7.28 -9.32 -25.55
N PRO A 88 7.55 -8.32 -26.42
CA PRO A 88 8.65 -7.38 -26.20
C PRO A 88 8.57 -6.63 -24.88
N GLY A 89 7.37 -6.16 -24.50
CA GLY A 89 7.13 -5.45 -23.24
C GLY A 89 7.46 -6.31 -22.02
N GLU A 90 7.03 -7.57 -22.03
CA GLU A 90 7.29 -8.50 -20.94
C GLU A 90 8.79 -8.80 -20.79
N ARG A 91 9.48 -9.13 -21.89
CA ARG A 91 10.94 -9.35 -21.86
C ARG A 91 11.69 -8.12 -21.34
N MET A 92 11.30 -6.93 -21.81
CA MET A 92 11.93 -5.70 -21.38
C MET A 92 11.66 -5.40 -19.89
N LEU A 93 10.47 -5.74 -19.38
CA LEU A 93 10.13 -5.62 -17.97
C LEU A 93 10.98 -6.55 -17.10
N ASP A 94 11.07 -7.83 -17.49
CA ASP A 94 11.83 -8.83 -16.77
C ASP A 94 13.33 -8.49 -16.75
N ASP A 95 13.90 -8.04 -17.88
CA ASP A 95 15.29 -7.60 -17.96
C ASP A 95 15.56 -6.32 -17.15
N TYR A 96 14.61 -5.39 -17.11
CA TYR A 96 14.74 -4.18 -16.31
C TYR A 96 14.77 -4.50 -14.81
N PHE A 97 13.89 -5.38 -14.34
CA PHE A 97 13.84 -5.77 -12.93
C PHE A 97 15.01 -6.67 -12.48
N LYS A 98 15.77 -7.30 -13.38
CA LYS A 98 17.04 -7.95 -13.00
C LYS A 98 18.07 -6.95 -12.49
N ASN A 99 18.12 -5.76 -13.09
CA ASN A 99 19.09 -4.71 -12.74
C ASN A 99 18.53 -3.71 -11.72
N ASN A 100 17.21 -3.52 -11.69
CA ASN A 100 16.50 -2.66 -10.75
C ASN A 100 15.39 -3.46 -10.07
N PRO A 101 15.71 -4.30 -9.07
CA PRO A 101 14.74 -5.23 -8.49
C PRO A 101 13.46 -4.56 -8.01
N PHE A 102 12.32 -5.21 -8.28
CA PHE A 102 11.05 -4.84 -7.65
C PHE A 102 11.19 -5.00 -6.13
N PRO A 103 10.64 -4.09 -5.30
CA PRO A 103 10.99 -4.07 -3.90
C PRO A 103 10.21 -5.16 -3.15
N GLU A 104 10.94 -5.98 -2.40
CA GLU A 104 10.47 -7.24 -1.82
C GLU A 104 9.40 -7.08 -0.73
N TYR A 105 9.52 -6.05 0.10
CA TYR A 105 8.66 -5.80 1.25
C TYR A 105 7.59 -4.74 0.96
N LEU A 106 7.52 -4.24 -0.27
CA LEU A 106 6.62 -3.18 -0.65
C LEU A 106 5.16 -3.65 -0.55
N ASN A 107 4.50 -3.31 0.56
CA ASN A 107 3.06 -3.48 0.69
C ASN A 107 2.34 -2.14 0.88
N GLY A 108 2.01 -1.51 -0.25
CA GLY A 108 1.30 -0.23 -0.29
C GLY A 108 -0.06 -0.28 0.42
N TRP A 109 -0.88 -1.29 0.14
CA TRP A 109 -2.19 -1.47 0.75
C TRP A 109 -2.13 -1.44 2.28
N LYS A 110 -1.15 -2.16 2.83
CA LYS A 110 -0.98 -2.29 4.27
C LYS A 110 -0.41 -1.02 4.89
N TYR A 111 0.66 -0.49 4.32
CA TYR A 111 1.49 0.48 5.02
C TYR A 111 1.32 1.93 4.57
N HIS A 112 0.67 2.22 3.42
CA HIS A 112 0.68 3.57 2.83
C HIS A 112 0.21 4.70 3.77
N ASN A 113 -0.74 4.42 4.70
CA ASN A 113 -1.22 5.41 5.65
C ASN A 113 -0.26 5.64 6.82
N ILE A 114 0.41 4.59 7.30
CA ILE A 114 1.28 4.64 8.48
C ILE A 114 2.70 5.07 8.12
N THR A 115 3.20 4.71 6.93
CA THR A 115 4.56 5.01 6.48
C THR A 115 4.97 6.48 6.66
N PRO A 116 4.19 7.50 6.24
CA PRO A 116 4.58 8.90 6.43
C PRO A 116 4.63 9.32 7.91
N VAL A 117 3.76 8.75 8.74
CA VAL A 117 3.69 9.03 10.18
C VAL A 117 4.85 8.38 10.90
N PHE A 118 5.09 7.09 10.65
CA PHE A 118 6.21 6.32 11.19
C PHE A 118 7.55 6.98 10.85
N TRP A 119 7.80 7.23 9.56
CA TRP A 119 9.03 7.90 9.12
C TRP A 119 9.20 9.27 9.76
N GLY A 120 8.13 10.07 9.82
CA GLY A 120 8.21 11.39 10.42
C GLY A 120 8.54 11.34 11.91
N ARG A 121 7.94 10.40 12.66
CA ARG A 121 8.24 10.18 14.08
C ARG A 121 9.68 9.71 14.27
N LEU A 122 10.11 8.71 13.51
CA LEU A 122 11.47 8.15 13.57
C LEU A 122 12.52 9.21 13.27
N ASN A 123 12.41 9.91 12.14
CA ASN A 123 13.40 10.90 11.72
C ASN A 123 13.48 12.09 12.69
N LEU A 124 12.33 12.55 13.22
CA LEU A 124 12.33 13.60 14.24
C LEU A 124 12.90 13.11 15.57
N LEU A 125 12.61 11.88 15.98
CA LEU A 125 13.17 11.28 17.19
C LEU A 125 14.70 11.19 17.10
N ILE A 126 15.23 10.67 15.99
CA ILE A 126 16.67 10.58 15.72
C ILE A 126 17.31 11.97 15.78
N GLN A 127 16.74 12.96 15.08
CA GLN A 127 17.22 14.34 15.14
C GLN A 127 17.25 14.85 16.59
N THR A 128 16.14 14.68 17.31
CA THR A 128 15.99 15.21 18.67
C THR A 128 16.98 14.57 19.65
N ILE A 129 17.12 13.24 19.61
CA ILE A 129 18.08 12.51 20.45
C ILE A 129 19.50 12.93 20.10
N SER A 130 19.83 13.06 18.80
CA SER A 130 21.15 13.50 18.34
C SER A 130 21.52 14.89 18.88
N HIS A 131 20.58 15.85 18.95
CA HIS A 131 20.85 17.13 19.61
C HIS A 131 20.97 17.00 21.14
N ILE A 132 20.10 16.20 21.78
CA ILE A 132 20.10 16.01 23.24
C ILE A 132 21.43 15.43 23.74
N VAL A 133 21.94 14.36 23.11
CA VAL A 133 23.18 13.70 23.55
C VAL A 133 24.42 14.58 23.36
N HIS A 134 24.34 15.57 22.46
CA HIS A 134 25.35 16.61 22.25
C HIS A 134 25.08 17.91 23.03
N ASN A 135 24.16 17.89 24.00
CA ASN A 135 23.79 19.03 24.85
C ASN A 135 23.22 20.25 24.10
N GLU A 136 22.72 20.07 22.87
CA GLU A 136 22.03 21.12 22.13
C GLU A 136 20.53 21.09 22.39
N ARG A 137 20.03 22.12 23.08
CA ARG A 137 18.60 22.20 23.47
C ARG A 137 17.72 22.93 22.46
N ARG A 138 18.31 23.56 21.45
CA ARG A 138 17.62 24.38 20.45
C ARG A 138 18.04 23.94 19.06
N PHE A 139 17.08 23.51 18.26
CA PHE A 139 17.28 23.18 16.87
C PHE A 139 15.96 23.37 16.12
N TYR A 140 16.03 23.43 14.79
CA TYR A 140 14.86 23.48 13.93
C TYR A 140 14.41 22.05 13.59
N PRO A 141 13.19 21.63 13.99
CA PRO A 141 12.69 20.29 13.67
C PRO A 141 12.55 20.09 12.16
N ILE A 142 13.04 18.95 11.65
CA ILE A 142 12.88 18.58 10.23
C ILE A 142 11.41 18.34 9.86
N GLN A 143 10.59 17.93 10.84
CA GLN A 143 9.17 17.70 10.67
C GLN A 143 8.36 18.94 11.03
N ARG A 144 7.46 19.36 10.13
CA ARG A 144 6.53 20.48 10.35
C ARG A 144 5.15 20.06 10.88
N ASN A 145 4.83 18.77 10.83
CA ASN A 145 3.51 18.28 11.25
C ASN A 145 3.37 18.36 12.78
N PRO A 146 2.42 19.14 13.33
CA PRO A 146 2.26 19.30 14.76
C PRO A 146 1.94 18.01 15.50
N LYS A 147 1.19 17.07 14.89
CA LYS A 147 0.86 15.77 15.49
C LYS A 147 2.11 14.91 15.68
N ILE A 148 3.03 14.95 14.71
CA ILE A 148 4.30 14.21 14.78
C ILE A 148 5.22 14.83 15.85
N GLN A 149 5.32 16.16 15.86
CA GLN A 149 6.11 16.86 16.89
C GLN A 149 5.59 16.60 18.30
N PHE A 150 4.27 16.67 18.48
CA PHE A 150 3.62 16.38 19.76
C PHE A 150 3.90 14.94 20.20
N PHE A 151 3.73 13.96 19.30
CA PHE A 151 4.03 12.56 19.60
C PHE A 151 5.47 12.37 20.10
N VAL A 152 6.47 12.92 19.39
CA VAL A 152 7.89 12.75 19.78
C VAL A 152 8.18 13.43 21.12
N LYS A 153 7.57 14.58 21.39
CA LYS A 153 7.69 15.25 22.71
C LYS A 153 7.12 14.40 23.83
N GLU A 154 5.92 13.83 23.65
CA GLU A 154 5.28 12.95 24.64
C GLU A 154 6.09 11.66 24.85
N PHE A 155 6.54 11.05 23.75
CA PHE A 155 7.41 9.87 23.79
C PHE A 155 8.67 10.13 24.61
N LEU A 156 9.35 11.25 24.35
CA LEU A 156 10.51 11.63 25.11
C LEU A 156 10.14 11.99 26.56
N HIS A 157 9.03 12.67 26.80
CA HIS A 157 8.58 13.01 28.16
C HIS A 157 8.35 11.76 29.02
N ALA A 158 7.73 10.72 28.47
CA ALA A 158 7.49 9.46 29.16
C ALA A 158 8.80 8.73 29.54
N ASN A 159 9.88 8.93 28.76
CA ASN A 159 11.17 8.27 28.93
C ASN A 159 12.28 9.27 29.36
N ARG A 160 11.99 10.15 30.33
CA ARG A 160 12.86 11.29 30.70
C ARG A 160 14.25 10.90 31.24
N GLN A 161 14.38 9.78 31.96
CA GLN A 161 15.60 9.42 32.69
C GLN A 161 16.68 8.76 31.82
N ASP A 162 16.34 8.31 30.61
CA ASP A 162 17.14 7.33 29.88
C ASP A 162 17.58 7.80 28.48
N ARG A 163 17.82 9.11 28.29
CA ARG A 163 18.09 9.67 26.95
C ARG A 163 19.24 9.01 26.19
N ALA A 164 20.35 8.73 26.88
CA ALA A 164 21.50 8.05 26.29
C ALA A 164 21.17 6.58 25.97
N LEU A 165 20.40 5.92 26.84
CA LEU A 165 19.95 4.55 26.62
C LEU A 165 18.96 4.44 25.45
N ILE A 166 18.03 5.38 25.32
CA ILE A 166 17.14 5.47 24.15
C ILE A 166 17.96 5.65 22.87
N ALA A 167 19.02 6.47 22.90
CA ALA A 167 19.91 6.65 21.77
C ALA A 167 20.60 5.33 21.38
N GLN A 168 21.14 4.62 22.38
CA GLN A 168 21.81 3.34 22.18
C GLN A 168 20.84 2.27 21.66
N HIS A 169 19.70 2.05 22.32
CA HIS A 169 18.71 1.06 21.87
C HIS A 169 18.17 1.37 20.47
N LEU A 170 17.89 2.64 20.16
CA LEU A 170 17.45 3.02 18.81
C LEU A 170 18.55 2.76 17.77
N TYR A 171 19.82 2.99 18.12
CA TYR A 171 20.94 2.64 17.26
C TYR A 171 21.01 1.13 17.04
N ASP A 172 20.97 0.33 18.10
CA ASP A 172 21.06 -1.14 18.03
C ASP A 172 19.91 -1.74 17.20
N GLU A 173 18.67 -1.30 17.42
CA GLU A 173 17.50 -1.74 16.64
C GLU A 173 17.64 -1.38 15.15
N LEU A 174 18.08 -0.15 14.83
CA LEU A 174 18.28 0.26 13.44
C LEU A 174 19.42 -0.48 12.77
N VAL A 175 20.52 -0.74 13.49
CA VAL A 175 21.66 -1.51 12.99
C VAL A 175 21.21 -2.93 12.67
N SER A 176 20.53 -3.61 13.59
CA SER A 176 19.98 -4.96 13.37
C SER A 176 19.11 -5.06 12.12
N LEU A 177 18.25 -4.05 11.89
CA LEU A 177 17.36 -4.00 10.72
C LEU A 177 18.11 -3.74 9.39
N LEU A 178 19.20 -3.00 9.43
CA LEU A 178 19.88 -2.48 8.24
C LEU A 178 21.15 -3.22 7.85
N GLU A 179 21.79 -3.94 8.78
CA GLU A 179 23.05 -4.66 8.53
C GLU A 179 22.90 -5.76 7.48
N ASN A 180 21.80 -6.51 7.53
CA ASN A 180 21.52 -7.60 6.60
C ASN A 180 20.97 -7.10 5.24
N GLN A 181 20.83 -5.79 5.06
CA GLN A 181 20.34 -5.20 3.81
C GLN A 181 21.49 -4.90 2.84
N SER A 182 21.17 -4.85 1.54
CA SER A 182 22.13 -4.44 0.52
C SER A 182 22.70 -3.04 0.80
N ASP A 183 23.95 -2.80 0.42
CA ASP A 183 24.61 -1.50 0.63
C ASP A 183 23.81 -0.35 0.03
N MET A 184 23.17 -0.56 -1.13
CA MET A 184 22.31 0.43 -1.76
C MET A 184 21.13 0.81 -0.84
N LYS A 185 20.39 -0.19 -0.33
CA LYS A 185 19.21 0.02 0.51
C LYS A 185 19.59 0.66 1.85
N ARG A 186 20.68 0.18 2.47
CA ARG A 186 21.24 0.71 3.71
C ARG A 186 21.64 2.18 3.56
N ASP A 187 22.39 2.50 2.51
CA ASP A 187 22.88 3.84 2.26
C ASP A 187 21.76 4.82 1.94
N ILE A 188 20.77 4.41 1.13
CA ILE A 188 19.59 5.23 0.85
C ILE A 188 18.89 5.59 2.16
N PHE A 189 18.61 4.60 3.02
CA PHE A 189 17.95 4.86 4.30
C PHE A 189 18.77 5.80 5.19
N ILE A 190 20.05 5.51 5.38
CA ILE A 190 20.94 6.33 6.22
C ILE A 190 21.00 7.76 5.67
N LEU A 191 21.22 7.96 4.38
CA LEU A 191 21.33 9.30 3.78
C LEU A 191 20.06 10.14 3.95
N LYS A 192 18.89 9.53 4.17
CA LYS A 192 17.64 10.23 4.47
C LYS A 192 17.54 10.75 5.91
N LEU A 193 18.35 10.26 6.84
CA LEU A 193 18.30 10.61 8.27
C LEU A 193 18.93 11.98 8.57
N THR A 194 18.23 12.78 9.37
CA THR A 194 18.70 14.06 9.91
C THR A 194 19.19 13.89 11.34
N GLY A 195 20.35 14.47 11.65
CA GLY A 195 20.92 14.53 13.00
C GLY A 195 21.47 15.93 13.30
N ILE A 196 22.24 16.07 14.38
CA ILE A 196 22.84 17.36 14.78
C ILE A 196 23.75 17.97 13.70
N ASN A 197 24.63 17.16 13.11
CA ASN A 197 25.65 17.64 12.18
C ASN A 197 25.28 17.45 10.70
N ARG A 198 24.06 17.01 10.39
CA ARG A 198 23.64 16.78 9.01
C ARG A 198 22.14 16.84 8.81
N ILE A 199 21.74 17.37 7.67
CA ILE A 199 20.37 17.29 7.17
C ILE A 199 20.28 16.10 6.20
N GLY A 200 19.26 15.26 6.37
CA GLY A 200 18.99 14.16 5.46
C GLY A 200 18.77 14.64 4.02
N LEU A 201 19.35 13.93 3.06
CA LEU A 201 19.33 14.30 1.64
C LEU A 201 17.93 14.14 1.02
N THR A 202 17.67 14.87 -0.07
CA THR A 202 16.50 14.65 -0.93
C THR A 202 16.68 13.39 -1.77
N PHE A 203 15.59 12.84 -2.34
CA PHE A 203 15.68 11.70 -3.24
C PHE A 203 16.56 12.02 -4.46
N GLU A 204 16.39 13.19 -5.07
CA GLU A 204 17.24 13.69 -6.16
C GLU A 204 18.73 13.74 -5.77
N GLN A 205 19.08 14.22 -4.58
CA GLN A 205 20.47 14.28 -4.11
C GLN A 205 21.07 12.89 -3.91
N ILE A 206 20.28 11.94 -3.39
CA ILE A 206 20.72 10.55 -3.22
C ILE A 206 20.89 9.87 -4.57
N ALA A 207 19.92 10.06 -5.48
CA ALA A 207 19.95 9.54 -6.84
C ALA A 207 21.22 9.98 -7.59
N LYS A 208 21.55 11.27 -7.55
CA LYS A 208 22.82 11.81 -8.10
C LYS A 208 24.06 11.18 -7.46
N ARG A 209 24.08 11.05 -6.13
CA ARG A 209 25.23 10.48 -5.40
C ARG A 209 25.42 8.98 -5.66
N LYS A 210 24.32 8.26 -5.90
CA LYS A 210 24.31 6.82 -6.16
C LYS A 210 24.35 6.46 -7.65
N ASN A 211 24.36 7.45 -8.54
CA ASN A 211 24.23 7.26 -9.98
C ASN A 211 23.03 6.34 -10.32
N ALA A 212 21.89 6.62 -9.69
CA ALA A 212 20.66 5.85 -9.78
C ALA A 212 19.49 6.77 -10.15
N GLU A 213 18.40 6.16 -10.61
CA GLU A 213 17.17 6.89 -10.89
C GLU A 213 16.47 7.34 -9.60
N GLU A 214 15.85 8.53 -9.61
CA GLU A 214 15.19 9.08 -8.42
C GLU A 214 14.03 8.19 -7.95
N GLU A 215 13.20 7.71 -8.86
CA GLU A 215 12.09 6.82 -8.55
C GLU A 215 12.56 5.49 -7.94
N TYR A 216 13.65 4.90 -8.47
CA TYR A 216 14.23 3.68 -7.90
C TYR A 216 14.68 3.91 -6.44
N VAL A 217 15.37 5.02 -6.17
CA VAL A 217 15.76 5.40 -4.81
C VAL A 217 14.54 5.58 -3.91
N ARG A 218 13.47 6.18 -4.43
CA ARG A 218 12.22 6.44 -3.71
C ARG A 218 11.50 5.14 -3.32
N TYR A 219 11.41 4.18 -4.24
CA TYR A 219 10.84 2.86 -3.99
C TYR A 219 11.71 2.03 -3.06
N THR A 220 13.03 2.07 -3.19
CA THR A 220 13.97 1.39 -2.28
C THR A 220 13.84 1.93 -0.85
N PHE A 221 13.70 3.25 -0.69
CA PHE A 221 13.45 3.85 0.62
C PHE A 221 12.10 3.43 1.21
N LEU A 222 11.06 3.40 0.38
CA LEU A 222 9.72 2.98 0.78
C LEU A 222 9.72 1.52 1.23
N ASP A 223 10.42 0.66 0.50
CA ASP A 223 10.64 -0.75 0.81
C ASP A 223 11.31 -0.94 2.17
N SER A 224 12.37 -0.18 2.48
CA SER A 224 12.99 -0.20 3.82
C SER A 224 11.99 0.11 4.92
N LEU A 225 11.12 1.11 4.73
CA LEU A 225 10.12 1.46 5.74
C LEU A 225 9.06 0.36 5.90
N HIS A 226 8.63 -0.24 4.79
CA HIS A 226 7.63 -1.31 4.82
C HIS A 226 8.19 -2.60 5.44
N GLN A 227 9.46 -2.92 5.18
CA GLN A 227 10.16 -4.00 5.85
C GLN A 227 10.19 -3.79 7.35
N MET A 228 10.63 -2.61 7.81
CA MET A 228 10.68 -2.29 9.24
C MET A 228 9.30 -2.45 9.89
N LEU A 229 8.24 -1.95 9.24
CA LEU A 229 6.87 -2.11 9.73
C LEU A 229 6.44 -3.59 9.78
N ALA A 230 6.81 -4.39 8.77
CA ALA A 230 6.51 -5.81 8.73
C ALA A 230 7.20 -6.58 9.87
N GLU A 231 8.49 -6.32 10.11
CA GLU A 231 9.24 -6.96 11.19
C GLU A 231 8.71 -6.60 12.59
N MET A 232 8.23 -5.37 12.77
CA MET A 232 7.57 -4.94 14.02
C MET A 232 6.21 -5.62 14.25
N GLU A 233 5.57 -6.15 13.21
CA GLU A 233 4.31 -6.87 13.34
C GLU A 233 4.51 -8.36 13.59
N THR A 234 5.56 -8.95 13.03
CA THR A 234 5.88 -10.38 13.23
C THR A 234 6.49 -10.69 14.60
N GLY A 235 6.65 -9.67 15.46
CA GLY A 235 7.13 -9.83 16.83
C GLY A 235 8.65 -9.76 16.97
N GLY A 236 9.35 -9.10 16.04
CA GLY A 236 10.78 -8.81 16.21
C GLY A 236 11.06 -8.02 17.49
N ASP A 237 12.25 -8.22 18.07
CA ASP A 237 12.68 -7.54 19.29
C ASP A 237 13.12 -6.09 19.00
N TYR A 238 12.14 -5.27 18.63
CA TYR A 238 12.30 -3.86 18.30
C TYR A 238 11.35 -2.99 19.13
N PRO A 239 11.44 -3.00 20.48
CA PRO A 239 10.48 -2.35 21.37
C PRO A 239 10.39 -0.84 21.15
N LEU A 240 11.52 -0.17 20.90
CA LEU A 240 11.56 1.27 20.71
C LEU A 240 10.93 1.67 19.37
N LEU A 241 11.34 1.04 18.28
CA LEU A 241 10.74 1.29 16.96
C LEU A 241 9.25 0.91 16.92
N SER A 242 8.88 -0.22 17.51
CA SER A 242 7.48 -0.65 17.62
C SER A 242 6.63 0.39 18.35
N SER A 243 7.18 1.02 19.40
CA SER A 243 6.47 2.03 20.17
C SER A 243 6.05 3.26 19.33
N LEU A 244 6.76 3.54 18.23
CA LEU A 244 6.44 4.63 17.30
C LEU A 244 5.15 4.39 16.50
N THR A 245 4.59 3.18 16.58
CA THR A 245 3.38 2.76 15.84
C THR A 245 2.25 2.25 16.74
N ASN A 246 2.38 2.36 18.07
CA ASN A 246 1.43 1.77 19.03
C ASN A 246 -0.02 2.26 18.86
N ASP A 247 -0.23 3.54 18.56
CA ASP A 247 -1.56 4.11 18.31
C ASP A 247 -2.20 3.56 17.03
N TRP A 248 -1.38 3.26 16.02
CA TRP A 248 -1.82 2.61 14.79
C TRP A 248 -2.24 1.16 15.03
N LYS A 249 -1.42 0.38 15.75
CA LYS A 249 -1.72 -1.01 16.13
C LYS A 249 -3.03 -1.13 16.93
N ARG A 250 -3.32 -0.17 17.82
CA ARG A 250 -4.55 -0.14 18.64
C ARG A 250 -5.83 0.18 17.86
N SER A 251 -5.73 0.67 16.62
CA SER A 251 -6.88 1.16 15.85
C SER A 251 -7.77 0.07 15.23
N GLY A 252 -7.51 -1.21 15.56
CA GLY A 252 -8.34 -2.39 15.30
C GLY A 252 -8.39 -2.86 13.84
N ASN A 253 -8.38 -1.92 12.89
CA ASN A 253 -8.36 -2.22 11.47
C ASN A 253 -7.89 -1.00 10.64
N PRO A 254 -6.58 -0.79 10.45
CA PRO A 254 -6.08 0.45 9.85
C PRO A 254 -6.36 0.57 8.33
N HIS A 255 -6.73 -0.52 7.67
CA HIS A 255 -6.96 -0.55 6.22
C HIS A 255 -8.34 0.00 5.84
N LEU A 256 -9.35 -0.31 6.66
CA LEU A 256 -10.73 0.12 6.44
C LEU A 256 -10.89 1.64 6.41
N THR A 257 -11.71 2.14 5.48
CA THR A 257 -12.20 3.52 5.54
C THR A 257 -13.02 3.76 6.82
N GLN A 258 -13.10 5.02 7.26
CA GLN A 258 -13.91 5.38 8.45
C GLN A 258 -15.40 5.05 8.26
N SER A 259 -15.89 5.18 7.03
CA SER A 259 -17.26 4.80 6.67
C SER A 259 -17.47 3.29 6.80
N THR A 260 -16.49 2.50 6.36
CA THR A 260 -16.52 1.03 6.45
C THR A 260 -16.42 0.55 7.90
N LYS A 261 -15.57 1.16 8.74
CA LYS A 261 -15.52 0.87 10.19
C LYS A 261 -16.88 1.07 10.86
N THR A 262 -17.59 2.13 10.48
CA THR A 262 -18.94 2.39 11.00
C THR A 262 -19.93 1.30 10.58
N THR A 263 -19.85 0.83 9.32
CA THR A 263 -20.66 -0.32 8.85
C THR A 263 -20.35 -1.58 9.62
N LEU A 264 -19.07 -1.92 9.78
CA LEU A 264 -18.63 -3.11 10.52
C LEU A 264 -19.19 -3.13 11.94
N ARG A 265 -19.17 -1.98 12.63
CA ARG A 265 -19.76 -1.86 13.97
C ARG A 265 -21.25 -2.22 13.97
N TYR A 266 -22.04 -1.72 13.03
CA TYR A 266 -23.46 -2.07 12.98
C TYR A 266 -23.71 -3.53 12.61
N ILE A 267 -22.88 -4.13 11.75
CA ILE A 267 -22.94 -5.57 11.46
C ILE A 267 -22.66 -6.37 12.74
N GLN A 268 -21.65 -5.99 13.52
CA GLN A 268 -21.33 -6.62 14.81
C GLN A 268 -22.44 -6.43 15.86
N GLU A 269 -23.26 -5.39 15.74
CA GLU A 269 -24.47 -5.17 16.53
C GLU A 269 -25.68 -5.99 16.02
N GLY A 270 -25.52 -6.82 14.99
CA GLY A 270 -26.56 -7.70 14.44
C GLY A 270 -27.52 -7.01 13.47
N LYS A 271 -27.18 -5.84 12.93
CA LYS A 271 -28.01 -5.13 11.94
C LYS A 271 -27.83 -5.70 10.53
N ASN A 272 -28.93 -5.81 9.78
CA ASN A 272 -28.86 -6.21 8.38
C ASN A 272 -28.50 -5.03 7.45
N LEU A 273 -28.10 -5.30 6.21
CA LEU A 273 -27.59 -4.26 5.28
C LEU A 273 -28.62 -3.16 4.98
N GLY A 274 -29.90 -3.51 4.94
CA GLY A 274 -31.00 -2.55 4.72
C GLY A 274 -31.18 -1.60 5.91
N GLU A 275 -31.21 -2.15 7.13
CA GLU A 275 -31.27 -1.35 8.36
C GLU A 275 -30.07 -0.41 8.48
N ILE A 276 -28.86 -0.90 8.15
CA ILE A 276 -27.65 -0.07 8.18
C ILE A 276 -27.77 1.07 7.16
N ALA A 277 -28.27 0.79 5.96
CA ALA A 277 -28.48 1.80 4.93
C ALA A 277 -29.44 2.90 5.42
N GLU A 278 -30.55 2.52 6.06
CA GLU A 278 -31.51 3.46 6.66
C GLU A 278 -30.92 4.27 7.81
N ILE A 279 -30.31 3.61 8.81
CA ILE A 279 -29.69 4.26 9.98
C ILE A 279 -28.63 5.28 9.55
N ARG A 280 -27.88 4.97 8.48
CA ARG A 280 -26.80 5.80 7.99
C ARG A 280 -27.22 6.80 6.91
N GLY A 281 -28.44 6.73 6.41
CA GLY A 281 -28.89 7.54 5.27
C GLY A 281 -28.09 7.27 3.99
N LEU A 282 -27.66 6.02 3.76
CA LEU A 282 -26.87 5.60 2.61
C LEU A 282 -27.69 4.67 1.70
N LYS A 283 -27.24 4.48 0.46
CA LYS A 283 -27.82 3.46 -0.42
C LYS A 283 -27.34 2.07 0.01
N VAL A 284 -28.16 1.05 -0.17
CA VAL A 284 -27.78 -0.35 0.12
C VAL A 284 -26.51 -0.74 -0.63
N ASN A 285 -26.37 -0.39 -1.92
CA ASN A 285 -25.14 -0.63 -2.68
C ASN A 285 -23.88 -0.01 -2.06
N THR A 286 -24.02 1.10 -1.32
CA THR A 286 -22.89 1.70 -0.59
C THR A 286 -22.53 0.88 0.65
N ILE A 287 -23.51 0.26 1.31
CA ILE A 287 -23.27 -0.67 2.42
C ILE A 287 -22.66 -1.98 1.91
N GLU A 288 -23.14 -2.50 0.79
CA GLU A 288 -22.54 -3.64 0.08
C GLU A 288 -21.07 -3.38 -0.28
N ASP A 289 -20.74 -2.18 -0.77
CA ASP A 289 -19.37 -1.77 -1.04
C ASP A 289 -18.47 -1.82 0.20
N HIS A 290 -18.98 -1.34 1.35
CA HIS A 290 -18.25 -1.42 2.62
C HIS A 290 -18.05 -2.88 3.05
N LEU A 291 -19.06 -3.74 2.86
CA LEU A 291 -18.95 -5.15 3.21
C LEU A 291 -17.91 -5.89 2.37
N VAL A 292 -17.82 -5.58 1.06
CA VAL A 292 -16.74 -6.10 0.22
C VAL A 292 -15.37 -5.64 0.72
N GLU A 293 -15.22 -4.37 1.12
CA GLU A 293 -13.98 -3.87 1.72
C GLU A 293 -13.62 -4.58 3.05
N ILE A 294 -14.63 -4.91 3.87
CA ILE A 294 -14.45 -5.70 5.10
C ILE A 294 -13.89 -7.08 4.76
N VAL A 295 -14.52 -7.81 3.84
CA VAL A 295 -14.08 -9.16 3.42
C VAL A 295 -12.67 -9.14 2.83
N LEU A 296 -12.31 -8.09 2.08
CA LEU A 296 -10.95 -7.91 1.56
C LEU A 296 -9.90 -7.63 2.65
N SER A 297 -10.32 -7.10 3.80
CA SER A 297 -9.42 -6.77 4.92
C SER A 297 -9.38 -7.86 5.99
N GLU A 298 -10.48 -8.58 6.19
CA GLU A 298 -10.67 -9.65 7.17
C GLU A 298 -10.94 -10.98 6.44
N LYS A 299 -9.87 -11.75 6.17
CA LYS A 299 -9.93 -12.99 5.39
C LYS A 299 -10.92 -14.04 5.92
N ASP A 300 -11.11 -14.06 7.23
CA ASP A 300 -11.97 -15.03 7.91
C ASP A 300 -13.40 -14.49 8.14
N PHE A 301 -13.73 -13.33 7.55
CA PHE A 301 -15.06 -12.75 7.67
C PHE A 301 -16.11 -13.70 7.06
N PRO A 302 -17.16 -14.09 7.82
CA PRO A 302 -18.15 -15.03 7.33
C PRO A 302 -19.07 -14.37 6.29
N ILE A 303 -19.04 -14.89 5.05
CA ILE A 303 -19.93 -14.43 3.98
C ILE A 303 -21.20 -15.29 3.83
N SER A 304 -21.34 -16.34 4.63
CA SER A 304 -22.46 -17.30 4.58
C SER A 304 -23.83 -16.66 4.83
N ASP A 305 -23.85 -15.52 5.51
CA ASP A 305 -25.07 -14.75 5.77
C ASP A 305 -25.56 -14.02 4.51
N TYR A 306 -24.74 -13.94 3.46
CA TYR A 306 -25.00 -13.18 2.23
C TYR A 306 -24.95 -14.06 0.96
N VAL A 307 -24.21 -15.16 0.99
CA VAL A 307 -24.04 -16.10 -0.13
C VAL A 307 -24.24 -17.51 0.39
N THR A 308 -25.16 -18.26 -0.22
CA THR A 308 -25.35 -19.68 0.10
C THR A 308 -24.13 -20.49 -0.33
N ILE A 309 -23.96 -21.69 0.23
CA ILE A 309 -22.84 -22.58 -0.14
C ILE A 309 -22.95 -22.98 -1.61
N GLU A 310 -24.17 -23.20 -2.10
CA GLU A 310 -24.46 -23.54 -3.49
C GLU A 310 -24.09 -22.39 -4.43
N ASP A 311 -24.53 -21.15 -4.13
CA ASP A 311 -24.21 -19.97 -4.93
C ASP A 311 -22.71 -19.67 -4.90
N GLU A 312 -22.06 -19.83 -3.74
CA GLU A 312 -20.60 -19.65 -3.63
C GLU A 312 -19.85 -20.63 -4.53
N ARG A 313 -20.25 -21.92 -4.53
CA ARG A 313 -19.63 -22.94 -5.38
C ARG A 313 -19.83 -22.64 -6.87
N GLU A 314 -21.05 -22.28 -7.26
CA GLU A 314 -21.38 -21.94 -8.65
C GLU A 314 -20.58 -20.74 -9.15
N ILE A 315 -20.47 -19.68 -8.34
CA ILE A 315 -19.64 -18.52 -8.67
C ILE A 315 -18.17 -18.90 -8.76
N ALA A 316 -17.65 -19.71 -7.83
CA ALA A 316 -16.26 -20.15 -7.83
C ALA A 316 -15.90 -20.98 -9.07
N GLU A 317 -16.80 -21.87 -9.50
CA GLU A 317 -16.66 -22.64 -10.73
C GLU A 317 -16.65 -21.74 -11.97
N ALA A 318 -17.58 -20.78 -12.07
CA ALA A 318 -17.63 -19.81 -13.17
C ALA A 318 -16.36 -18.95 -13.25
N ILE A 319 -15.80 -18.51 -12.10
CA ILE A 319 -14.53 -17.76 -12.05
C ILE A 319 -13.39 -18.62 -12.59
N LYS A 320 -13.29 -19.87 -12.14
CA LYS A 320 -12.22 -20.80 -12.53
C LYS A 320 -12.28 -21.13 -14.03
N GLU A 321 -13.47 -21.36 -14.57
CA GLU A 321 -13.66 -21.73 -15.97
C GLU A 321 -13.37 -20.55 -16.91
N LEU A 322 -13.84 -19.35 -16.58
CA LEU A 322 -13.65 -18.17 -17.43
C LEU A 322 -12.24 -17.57 -17.31
N GLY A 323 -11.53 -17.81 -16.20
CA GLY A 323 -10.22 -17.21 -15.95
C GLY A 323 -10.23 -15.67 -15.90
N THR A 324 -11.36 -15.05 -15.58
CA THR A 324 -11.55 -13.58 -15.61
C THR A 324 -12.07 -13.04 -14.28
N LYS A 325 -11.76 -11.78 -13.99
CA LYS A 325 -12.33 -11.03 -12.85
C LYS A 325 -13.46 -10.08 -13.28
N LYS A 326 -13.96 -10.22 -14.51
CA LYS A 326 -15.06 -9.41 -15.05
C LYS A 326 -16.41 -9.87 -14.49
N LEU A 327 -16.98 -9.06 -13.61
CA LEU A 327 -18.31 -9.29 -13.00
C LEU A 327 -19.41 -9.66 -14.01
N LYS A 328 -19.47 -8.96 -15.15
CA LYS A 328 -20.49 -9.22 -16.18
C LYS A 328 -20.35 -10.60 -16.81
N ALA A 329 -19.11 -11.03 -17.08
CA ALA A 329 -18.86 -12.35 -17.67
C ALA A 329 -19.25 -13.47 -16.69
N ILE A 330 -18.84 -13.34 -15.43
CA ILE A 330 -19.20 -14.28 -14.36
C ILE A 330 -20.73 -14.35 -14.20
N LYS A 331 -21.42 -13.21 -14.16
CA LYS A 331 -22.89 -13.15 -14.04
C LYS A 331 -23.63 -13.80 -15.21
N GLN A 332 -23.02 -13.83 -16.40
CA GLN A 332 -23.61 -14.48 -17.58
C GLN A 332 -23.44 -15.99 -17.54
N MET A 333 -22.34 -16.48 -16.96
CA MET A 333 -22.01 -17.90 -16.85
C MET A 333 -22.82 -18.62 -15.77
N VAL A 334 -23.06 -17.97 -14.63
CA VAL A 334 -23.87 -18.58 -13.56
C VAL A 334 -25.30 -18.89 -14.04
N ASP A 335 -25.77 -20.09 -13.75
CA ASP A 335 -27.09 -20.60 -14.06
C ASP A 335 -28.15 -19.93 -13.19
N ASN A 336 -27.87 -19.77 -11.89
CA ASN A 336 -28.78 -19.11 -10.96
C ASN A 336 -28.87 -17.61 -11.25
N LYS A 337 -29.97 -17.21 -11.91
CA LYS A 337 -30.21 -15.81 -12.28
C LYS A 337 -30.49 -14.91 -11.07
N GLN A 338 -30.78 -15.45 -9.89
CA GLN A 338 -30.95 -14.68 -8.65
C GLN A 338 -29.63 -14.20 -8.04
N ILE A 339 -28.49 -14.80 -8.41
CA ILE A 339 -27.18 -14.39 -7.90
C ILE A 339 -26.91 -12.92 -8.22
N SER A 340 -26.80 -12.05 -7.23
CA SER A 340 -26.55 -10.63 -7.46
C SER A 340 -25.08 -10.35 -7.81
N PHE A 341 -24.82 -9.19 -8.43
CA PHE A 341 -23.44 -8.72 -8.60
C PHE A 341 -22.70 -8.54 -7.27
N PHE A 342 -23.42 -8.21 -6.19
CA PHE A 342 -22.87 -8.11 -4.85
C PHE A 342 -22.36 -9.46 -4.35
N GLN A 343 -23.13 -10.54 -4.49
CA GLN A 343 -22.70 -11.89 -4.11
C GLN A 343 -21.46 -12.34 -4.90
N ILE A 344 -21.42 -12.06 -6.21
CA ILE A 344 -20.23 -12.33 -7.04
C ILE A 344 -19.01 -11.57 -6.50
N ARG A 345 -19.17 -10.31 -6.09
CA ARG A 345 -18.07 -9.51 -5.51
C ARG A 345 -17.58 -10.06 -4.17
N LEU A 346 -18.48 -10.57 -3.31
CA LEU A 346 -18.08 -11.20 -2.05
C LEU A 346 -17.26 -12.47 -2.28
N VAL A 347 -17.70 -13.33 -3.21
CA VAL A 347 -16.97 -14.55 -3.55
C VAL A 347 -15.61 -14.21 -4.18
N LEU A 348 -15.56 -13.23 -5.09
CA LEU A 348 -14.30 -12.72 -5.65
C LEU A 348 -13.37 -12.16 -4.57
N ALA A 349 -13.88 -11.42 -3.59
CA ALA A 349 -13.10 -10.88 -2.48
C ALA A 349 -12.51 -12.01 -1.60
N LYS A 350 -13.30 -13.06 -1.34
CA LYS A 350 -12.87 -14.23 -0.58
C LYS A 350 -11.82 -15.09 -1.30
N ILE A 351 -11.94 -15.23 -2.63
CA ILE A 351 -11.04 -16.06 -3.45
C ILE A 351 -9.76 -15.30 -3.83
N GLY A 352 -9.84 -13.98 -4.10
CA GLY A 352 -8.80 -13.20 -4.76
C GLY A 352 -7.45 -13.06 -4.03
N GLU A 353 -7.32 -13.56 -2.79
CA GLU A 353 -6.07 -13.56 -2.03
C GLU A 353 -5.54 -14.98 -1.70
N ARG A 354 -6.06 -16.03 -2.34
CA ARG A 354 -5.58 -17.41 -2.18
C ARG A 354 -4.69 -17.88 -3.32
#